data_AF-A0A4Q7Y495-F1
#
_entry.id   AF-A0A4Q7Y495-F1
#
_cell.length_a   1.000
_cell.length_b   1.000
_cell.length_c   1.000
_cell.angle_alpha   90.00
_cell.angle_beta   90.00
_cell.angle_gamma   90.00
#
_symmetry.space_group_name_H-M   'P 1'
#
loop_
_entity.id
_entity.type
_entity.pdbx_description
1 polymer ?
#
loop_
_entity_poly.entity_id
_entity_poly.type
_entity_poly.pdbx_seq_one_letter_code
_entity_poly.pdbx_strand_id
1 'polypeptide(L)'
;MTVAWTYVGRCWTNGEPFLALDADLLPSWHGMSGQAYEALVPQLTYELTAVAVGPGTAGLVLTDPEIGDEGWLEVFRADDGSVAVVQVDAEDYRGTLDAALAFPATDDQGGDVVPVPSGRLAFVSAALDGTGDDGAFLLPESPGPTPDSDQLDDDTATDASPLLVVPPGSFRLSVRWRTELYQDAAFARWLFTRTG
;
A
#
# COMPACT_ATOMS: atom_id res chain seq x y z
N MET A 1 12.64 -16.45 11.89
CA MET A 1 11.30 -16.98 12.22
C MET A 1 10.40 -16.54 11.08
N THR A 2 9.52 -17.41 10.59
CA THR A 2 8.49 -17.04 9.62
C THR A 2 7.43 -16.22 10.35
N VAL A 3 7.20 -14.98 9.91
CA VAL A 3 6.12 -14.13 10.45
C VAL A 3 4.77 -14.61 9.95
N ALA A 4 3.74 -14.48 10.77
CA ALA A 4 2.37 -14.81 10.38
C ALA A 4 1.67 -13.57 9.85
N TRP A 5 1.12 -13.65 8.64
CA TRP A 5 0.41 -12.55 7.99
C TRP A 5 -1.11 -12.69 8.16
N THR A 6 -1.77 -11.56 8.42
CA THR A 6 -3.23 -11.44 8.48
C THR A 6 -3.67 -10.44 7.42
N TYR A 7 -4.59 -10.84 6.55
CA TYR A 7 -5.24 -9.92 5.63
C TYR A 7 -6.07 -8.90 6.42
N VAL A 8 -5.95 -7.61 6.08
CA VAL A 8 -6.59 -6.51 6.85
C VAL A 8 -7.40 -5.54 5.99
N GLY A 9 -7.32 -5.64 4.67
CA GLY A 9 -8.11 -4.83 3.75
C GLY A 9 -7.46 -4.73 2.38
N ARG A 10 -8.07 -3.94 1.50
CA ARG A 10 -7.58 -3.67 0.15
C ARG A 10 -7.97 -2.28 -0.31
N CYS A 11 -7.26 -1.78 -1.29
CA CYS A 11 -7.66 -0.60 -2.06
C CYS A 11 -7.58 -0.90 -3.56
N TRP A 12 -8.51 -0.32 -4.32
CA TRP A 12 -8.51 -0.45 -5.77
C TRP A 12 -7.63 0.64 -6.38
N THR A 13 -6.86 0.30 -7.40
CA THR A 13 -6.07 1.25 -8.16
C THR A 13 -6.42 1.17 -9.64
N ASN A 14 -6.46 2.34 -10.31
CA ASN A 14 -6.51 2.48 -11.77
C ASN A 14 -5.13 2.92 -12.31
N GLY A 15 -4.06 2.52 -11.63
CA GLY A 15 -2.68 2.92 -11.92
C GLY A 15 -2.21 4.14 -11.12
N GLU A 16 -3.06 4.65 -10.24
CA GLU A 16 -2.73 5.76 -9.35
C GLU A 16 -1.88 5.28 -8.17
N PRO A 17 -0.89 6.09 -7.74
CA PRO A 17 -0.13 5.78 -6.55
C PRO A 17 -0.95 6.01 -5.28
N PHE A 18 -0.65 5.23 -4.25
CA PHE A 18 -1.16 5.38 -2.90
C PHE A 18 -0.10 5.98 -1.98
N LEU A 19 -0.57 6.77 -1.02
CA LEU A 19 0.23 7.30 0.07
C LEU A 19 0.02 6.43 1.31
N ALA A 20 1.12 5.96 1.88
CA ALA A 20 1.19 5.35 3.21
C ALA A 20 1.71 6.38 4.21
N LEU A 21 0.85 6.90 5.10
CA LEU A 21 1.20 7.99 6.01
C LEU A 21 0.56 7.83 7.40
N ASP A 22 1.11 8.55 8.39
CA ASP A 22 0.41 8.77 9.64
C ASP A 22 -0.91 9.51 9.38
N ALA A 23 -2.01 9.00 9.95
CA ALA A 23 -3.34 9.58 9.77
C ALA A 23 -3.43 11.06 10.21
N ASP A 24 -2.58 11.52 11.14
CA ASP A 24 -2.55 12.93 11.55
C ASP A 24 -2.01 13.87 10.44
N LEU A 25 -1.37 13.34 9.40
CA LEU A 25 -0.90 14.12 8.25
C LEU A 25 -1.95 14.30 7.16
N LEU A 26 -3.08 13.57 7.22
CA LEU A 26 -4.14 13.63 6.20
C LEU A 26 -4.64 15.06 5.90
N PRO A 27 -4.88 15.94 6.89
CA PRO A 27 -5.31 17.31 6.60
C PRO A 27 -4.29 18.15 5.83
N SER A 28 -3.04 17.68 5.70
CA SER A 28 -1.97 18.38 4.98
C SER A 28 -1.80 17.90 3.53
N TRP A 29 -2.51 16.84 3.13
CA TRP A 29 -2.50 16.35 1.75
C TRP A 29 -3.72 16.87 0.98
N HIS A 30 -3.45 17.61 -0.09
CA HIS A 30 -4.44 18.19 -0.99
C HIS A 30 -4.19 17.68 -2.42
N GLY A 31 -4.42 16.38 -2.63
CA GLY A 31 -4.16 15.70 -3.91
C GLY A 31 -4.91 16.34 -5.05
N MET A 32 -6.24 16.41 -4.93
CA MET A 32 -7.14 16.95 -5.95
C MET A 32 -7.26 18.46 -5.81
N SER A 33 -7.67 18.97 -4.64
CA SER A 33 -8.01 20.39 -4.48
C SER A 33 -6.78 21.30 -4.55
N GLY A 34 -5.61 20.77 -4.17
CA GLY A 34 -4.33 21.48 -4.16
C GLY A 34 -3.42 21.15 -5.34
N GLN A 35 -3.86 20.30 -6.28
CA GLN A 35 -3.05 19.80 -7.41
C GLN A 35 -1.74 19.11 -6.98
N ALA A 36 -1.65 18.65 -5.73
CA ALA A 36 -0.45 17.96 -5.24
C ALA A 36 -0.22 16.64 -6.00
N TYR A 37 -1.31 15.97 -6.39
CA TYR A 37 -1.25 14.79 -7.24
C TYR A 37 -0.68 15.12 -8.63
N GLU A 38 -1.23 16.13 -9.32
CA GLU A 38 -0.77 16.54 -10.65
C GLU A 38 0.71 16.96 -10.65
N ALA A 39 1.19 17.57 -9.55
CA ALA A 39 2.59 17.91 -9.36
C ALA A 39 3.48 16.68 -9.07
N LEU A 40 2.92 15.63 -8.46
CA LEU A 40 3.61 14.38 -8.17
C LEU A 40 3.80 13.51 -9.42
N VAL A 41 2.78 13.39 -10.28
CA VAL A 41 2.80 12.47 -11.44
C VAL A 41 4.09 12.55 -12.29
N PRO A 42 4.58 13.74 -12.69
CA PRO A 42 5.79 13.84 -13.52
C PRO A 42 7.08 13.39 -12.83
N GLN A 43 7.05 13.20 -11.51
CA GLN A 43 8.20 12.82 -10.68
C GLN A 43 8.19 11.32 -10.34
N LEU A 44 7.09 10.60 -10.64
CA LEU A 44 6.97 9.19 -10.33
C LEU A 44 8.00 8.37 -11.11
N THR A 45 8.87 7.70 -10.37
CA THR A 45 9.82 6.72 -10.88
C THR A 45 9.94 5.58 -9.87
N TYR A 46 10.56 4.46 -10.27
CA TYR A 46 10.79 3.34 -9.36
C TYR A 46 11.70 3.69 -8.19
N GLU A 47 12.53 4.73 -8.29
CA GLU A 47 13.40 5.20 -7.22
C GLU A 47 12.69 6.12 -6.20
N LEU A 48 11.56 6.73 -6.56
CA LEU A 48 10.84 7.63 -5.66
C LEU A 48 9.96 6.84 -4.68
N THR A 49 10.41 6.72 -3.44
CA THR A 49 9.73 5.90 -2.41
C THR A 49 8.97 6.69 -1.35
N ALA A 50 9.08 8.02 -1.34
CA ALA A 50 8.32 8.87 -0.44
C ALA A 50 8.18 10.32 -0.94
N VAL A 51 7.22 11.03 -0.35
CA VAL A 51 6.96 12.46 -0.58
C VAL A 51 6.74 13.20 0.73
N ALA A 52 7.00 14.50 0.73
CA ALA A 52 6.68 15.36 1.86
C ALA A 52 5.16 15.60 1.94
N VAL A 53 4.59 15.48 3.14
CA VAL A 53 3.18 15.80 3.42
C VAL A 53 3.12 16.66 4.67
N GLY A 54 2.90 17.96 4.48
CA GLY A 54 2.98 18.95 5.56
C GLY A 54 4.32 18.86 6.30
N PRO A 55 4.34 18.67 7.64
CA PRO A 55 5.57 18.52 8.41
C PRO A 55 6.17 17.10 8.38
N GLY A 56 5.51 16.15 7.72
CA GLY A 56 5.88 14.74 7.73
C GLY A 56 6.18 14.18 6.34
N THR A 57 6.19 12.85 6.26
CA THR A 57 6.55 12.10 5.07
C THR A 57 5.55 10.97 4.87
N ALA A 58 5.08 10.80 3.64
CA ALA A 58 4.30 9.66 3.21
C ALA A 58 5.17 8.73 2.37
N GLY A 59 5.13 7.43 2.63
CA GLY A 59 5.68 6.43 1.71
C GLY A 59 4.80 6.30 0.47
N LEU A 60 5.41 6.02 -0.66
CA LEU A 60 4.70 5.77 -1.92
C LEU A 60 4.54 4.28 -2.15
N VAL A 61 3.29 3.89 -2.38
CA VAL A 61 2.91 2.58 -2.93
C VAL A 61 2.49 2.85 -4.36
N LEU A 62 3.30 2.44 -5.33
CA LEU A 62 2.95 2.59 -6.74
C LEU A 62 2.13 1.38 -7.20
N THR A 63 1.78 1.34 -8.47
CA THR A 63 1.42 0.10 -9.17
C THR A 63 2.58 -0.34 -10.03
N ASP A 64 2.70 -1.63 -10.26
CA ASP A 64 3.57 -2.16 -11.30
C ASP A 64 2.73 -2.45 -12.54
N PRO A 65 2.86 -1.66 -13.63
CA PRO A 65 2.06 -1.83 -14.83
C PRO A 65 2.35 -3.15 -15.56
N GLU A 66 3.42 -3.85 -15.21
CA GLU A 66 3.73 -5.18 -15.73
C GLU A 66 3.02 -6.30 -14.94
N ILE A 67 2.41 -5.97 -13.80
CA ILE A 67 1.46 -6.84 -13.07
C ILE A 67 0.03 -6.50 -13.50
N GLY A 68 -0.31 -5.21 -13.51
CA GLY A 68 -1.62 -4.74 -13.95
C GLY A 68 -1.69 -3.23 -13.86
N ASP A 69 -2.37 -2.62 -14.82
CA ASP A 69 -2.66 -1.19 -14.84
C ASP A 69 -3.86 -0.82 -13.94
N GLU A 70 -4.77 -1.75 -13.71
CA GLU A 70 -5.83 -1.66 -12.70
C GLU A 70 -5.90 -2.94 -11.84
N GLY A 71 -6.40 -2.82 -10.60
CA GLY A 71 -6.65 -3.99 -9.76
C GLY A 71 -6.60 -3.72 -8.26
N TRP A 72 -6.59 -4.80 -7.48
CA TRP A 72 -6.49 -4.73 -6.02
C TRP A 72 -5.04 -4.62 -5.55
N LEU A 73 -4.82 -3.70 -4.62
CA LEU A 73 -3.68 -3.67 -3.73
C LEU A 73 -4.12 -4.28 -2.39
N GLU A 74 -3.67 -5.52 -2.15
CA GLU A 74 -4.06 -6.30 -0.97
C GLU A 74 -3.15 -5.97 0.21
N VAL A 75 -3.74 -5.64 1.37
CA VAL A 75 -3.01 -5.16 2.55
C VAL A 75 -3.01 -6.22 3.65
N PHE A 76 -1.82 -6.51 4.17
CA PHE A 76 -1.57 -7.50 5.19
C PHE A 76 -0.79 -6.92 6.37
N ARG A 77 -1.07 -7.40 7.57
CA ARG A 77 -0.31 -7.10 8.78
C ARG A 77 0.36 -8.36 9.31
N ALA A 78 1.63 -8.28 9.64
CA ALA A 78 2.39 -9.32 10.34
C ALA A 78 2.23 -9.22 11.87
N ASP A 79 2.45 -10.33 12.56
CA ASP A 79 2.45 -10.42 14.02
C ASP A 79 3.58 -9.59 14.69
N ASP A 80 4.67 -9.30 13.98
CA ASP A 80 5.73 -8.39 14.42
C ASP A 80 5.39 -6.89 14.25
N GLY A 81 4.22 -6.60 13.67
CA GLY A 81 3.73 -5.26 13.39
C GLY A 81 4.12 -4.70 12.02
N SER A 82 4.85 -5.45 11.20
CA SER A 82 5.13 -5.06 9.81
C SER A 82 3.85 -5.06 8.97
N VAL A 83 3.83 -4.28 7.90
CA VAL A 83 2.70 -4.20 6.96
C VAL A 83 3.20 -4.47 5.55
N ALA A 84 2.46 -5.26 4.78
CA ALA A 84 2.74 -5.52 3.37
C ALA A 84 1.55 -5.07 2.53
N VAL A 85 1.82 -4.40 1.43
CA VAL A 85 0.87 -4.17 0.34
C VAL A 85 1.34 -5.00 -0.85
N VAL A 86 0.45 -5.81 -1.42
CA VAL A 86 0.78 -6.76 -2.47
C VAL A 86 -0.16 -6.56 -3.66
N GLN A 87 0.43 -6.43 -4.85
CA GLN A 87 -0.26 -6.50 -6.12
C GLN A 87 0.09 -7.84 -6.77
N VAL A 88 -0.88 -8.57 -7.31
CA VAL A 88 -0.64 -9.87 -7.96
C VAL A 88 -1.40 -9.98 -9.28
N ASP A 89 -0.82 -10.74 -10.21
CA ASP A 89 -1.48 -11.22 -11.42
C ASP A 89 -1.28 -12.74 -11.47
N ALA A 90 -2.38 -13.48 -11.31
CA ALA A 90 -2.36 -14.94 -11.28
C ALA A 90 -3.76 -15.55 -11.37
N GLU A 91 -3.84 -16.76 -11.95
CA GLU A 91 -5.04 -17.61 -11.88
C GLU A 91 -5.28 -18.14 -10.45
N ASP A 92 -4.22 -18.54 -9.74
CA ASP A 92 -4.28 -18.92 -8.32
C ASP A 92 -3.99 -17.69 -7.45
N TYR A 93 -5.00 -16.83 -7.30
CA TYR A 93 -4.88 -15.54 -6.62
C TYR A 93 -4.38 -15.69 -5.17
N ARG A 94 -5.05 -16.53 -4.37
CA ARG A 94 -4.68 -16.78 -2.97
C ARG A 94 -3.29 -17.39 -2.84
N GLY A 95 -2.99 -18.42 -3.61
CA GLY A 95 -1.68 -19.08 -3.54
C GLY A 95 -0.54 -18.12 -3.91
N THR A 96 -0.79 -17.21 -4.85
CA THR A 96 0.17 -16.19 -5.27
C THR A 96 0.40 -15.13 -4.18
N LEU A 97 -0.67 -14.68 -3.50
CA LEU A 97 -0.54 -13.79 -2.33
C LEU A 97 0.27 -14.44 -1.20
N ASP A 98 -0.03 -15.70 -0.87
CA ASP A 98 0.69 -16.45 0.16
C ASP A 98 2.18 -16.61 -0.21
N ALA A 99 2.47 -16.88 -1.49
CA ALA A 99 3.84 -16.98 -2.00
C ALA A 99 4.58 -15.62 -1.97
N ALA A 100 3.91 -14.52 -2.35
CA ALA A 100 4.46 -13.16 -2.30
C ALA A 100 4.81 -12.72 -0.88
N LEU A 101 4.00 -13.09 0.12
CA LEU A 101 4.24 -12.82 1.53
C LEU A 101 5.38 -13.67 2.12
N ALA A 102 5.56 -14.88 1.62
CA ALA A 102 6.67 -15.76 1.99
C ALA A 102 7.98 -15.42 1.25
N PHE A 103 7.92 -14.62 0.18
CA PHE A 103 9.07 -14.31 -0.66
C PHE A 103 10.15 -13.53 0.11
N PRO A 104 11.44 -13.90 0.00
CA PRO A 104 12.51 -13.21 0.73
C PRO A 104 12.59 -11.71 0.43
N ALA A 105 12.82 -10.91 1.47
CA ALA A 105 13.00 -9.45 1.33
C ALA A 105 14.47 -9.01 1.12
N THR A 106 15.41 -9.97 0.99
CA THR A 106 16.86 -9.68 0.98
C THR A 106 17.34 -8.81 -0.17
N ASP A 107 16.67 -8.89 -1.31
CA ASP A 107 17.03 -8.12 -2.51
C ASP A 107 15.97 -7.05 -2.85
N ASP A 108 15.11 -6.71 -1.88
CA ASP A 108 14.10 -5.66 -2.08
C ASP A 108 14.85 -4.32 -2.19
N GLN A 109 14.35 -3.43 -3.06
CA GLN A 109 14.83 -2.07 -3.15
C GLN A 109 14.55 -1.36 -1.83
N GLY A 110 15.60 -0.88 -1.15
CA GLY A 110 15.43 -0.08 0.05
C GLY A 110 14.75 1.25 -0.26
N GLY A 111 13.70 1.59 0.50
CA GLY A 111 13.01 2.87 0.42
C GLY A 111 13.19 3.73 1.67
N ASP A 112 12.46 4.83 1.68
CA ASP A 112 12.43 5.81 2.77
C ASP A 112 11.80 5.25 4.06
N VAL A 113 12.01 6.01 5.14
CA VAL A 113 11.37 5.76 6.43
C VAL A 113 10.08 6.56 6.53
N VAL A 114 8.98 5.88 6.86
CA VAL A 114 7.65 6.45 7.10
C VAL A 114 7.40 6.54 8.61
N PRO A 115 7.37 7.76 9.19
CA PRO A 115 6.99 7.96 10.58
C PRO A 115 5.49 7.79 10.78
N VAL A 116 5.09 6.99 11.77
CA VAL A 116 3.70 6.77 12.19
C VAL A 116 3.60 6.92 13.72
N PRO A 117 3.91 8.10 14.29
CA PRO A 117 3.88 8.33 15.73
C PRO A 117 2.51 8.15 16.38
N SER A 118 1.41 8.29 15.64
CA SER A 118 0.06 8.09 16.17
C SER A 118 -0.33 6.61 16.27
N GLY A 119 0.42 5.72 15.61
CA GLY A 119 0.05 4.31 15.46
C GLY A 119 -1.12 4.07 14.52
N ARG A 120 -1.51 5.07 13.72
CA ARG A 120 -2.56 4.96 12.70
C ARG A 120 -1.96 5.16 11.32
N LEU A 121 -1.78 4.07 10.60
CA LEU A 121 -1.22 4.09 9.24
C LEU A 121 -2.38 4.08 8.23
N ALA A 122 -2.52 5.17 7.49
CA ALA A 122 -3.52 5.32 6.43
C ALA A 122 -2.90 5.00 5.07
N PHE A 123 -3.64 4.28 4.23
CA PHE A 123 -3.36 4.07 2.81
C PHE A 123 -4.44 4.78 2.00
N VAL A 124 -4.09 5.89 1.35
CA VAL A 124 -5.03 6.73 0.60
C VAL A 124 -4.55 6.91 -0.84
N SER A 125 -5.46 6.94 -1.82
CA SER A 125 -5.08 7.32 -3.19
C SER A 125 -4.47 8.73 -3.15
N ALA A 126 -3.31 8.91 -3.80
CA ALA A 126 -2.66 10.21 -3.88
C ALA A 126 -3.51 11.22 -4.65
N ALA A 127 -4.43 10.75 -5.51
CA ALA A 127 -5.31 11.62 -6.28
C ALA A 127 -6.37 12.32 -5.42
N LEU A 128 -6.74 11.74 -4.27
CA LEU A 128 -7.73 12.30 -3.36
C LEU A 128 -7.11 13.31 -2.39
N ASP A 129 -7.93 14.17 -1.81
CA ASP A 129 -7.51 14.93 -0.63
C ASP A 129 -7.43 13.98 0.58
N GLY A 130 -6.62 14.32 1.58
CA GLY A 130 -6.58 13.51 2.79
C GLY A 130 -7.83 13.64 3.66
N THR A 131 -8.55 14.76 3.57
CA THR A 131 -9.79 15.04 4.30
C THR A 131 -10.70 15.99 3.52
N GLY A 132 -11.98 16.08 3.88
CA GLY A 132 -12.94 17.02 3.29
C GLY A 132 -13.89 16.33 2.31
N ASP A 133 -14.60 17.12 1.51
CA ASP A 133 -15.61 16.62 0.57
C ASP A 133 -14.99 15.81 -0.58
N ASP A 134 -13.75 16.14 -0.98
CA ASP A 134 -12.94 15.40 -1.95
C ASP A 134 -11.94 14.44 -1.25
N GLY A 135 -12.20 14.17 0.04
CA GLY A 135 -11.30 13.42 0.90
C GLY A 135 -11.41 11.90 0.74
N ALA A 136 -10.31 11.20 0.99
CA ALA A 136 -10.27 9.73 1.02
C ALA A 136 -11.27 9.16 2.06
N PHE A 137 -12.05 8.17 1.63
CA PHE A 137 -12.98 7.46 2.52
C PHE A 137 -12.24 6.37 3.31
N LEU A 138 -11.88 6.70 4.55
CA LEU A 138 -11.13 5.78 5.42
C LEU A 138 -12.02 4.68 5.98
N LEU A 139 -11.62 3.43 5.78
CA LEU A 139 -12.20 2.27 6.44
C LEU A 139 -11.24 1.68 7.46
N PRO A 140 -11.70 1.37 8.70
CA PRO A 140 -10.91 0.60 9.65
C PRO A 140 -10.47 -0.75 9.06
N GLU A 141 -9.31 -1.25 9.50
CA GLU A 141 -8.89 -2.62 9.17
C GLU A 141 -10.00 -3.63 9.46
N SER A 142 -10.22 -4.55 8.52
CA SER A 142 -11.22 -5.62 8.62
C SER A 142 -10.53 -6.98 8.43
N PRO A 143 -9.96 -7.54 9.52
CA PRO A 143 -9.27 -8.83 9.45
C PRO A 143 -10.16 -9.93 8.88
N GLY A 144 -9.62 -10.67 7.91
CA GLY A 144 -10.38 -11.71 7.20
C GLY A 144 -9.49 -12.80 6.60
N PRO A 145 -10.08 -13.78 5.90
CA PRO A 145 -9.30 -14.70 5.09
C PRO A 145 -8.59 -13.94 3.96
N THR A 146 -7.43 -14.45 3.53
CA THR A 146 -6.79 -13.99 2.29
C THR A 146 -7.79 -14.12 1.13
N PRO A 147 -7.98 -13.09 0.29
CA PRO A 147 -8.88 -13.17 -0.86
C PRO A 147 -8.52 -14.33 -1.79
N ASP A 148 -9.52 -14.89 -2.46
CA ASP A 148 -9.36 -15.95 -3.46
C ASP A 148 -9.61 -15.50 -4.90
N SER A 149 -10.02 -14.24 -5.11
CA SER A 149 -10.14 -13.63 -6.44
C SER A 149 -9.77 -12.14 -6.41
N ASP A 150 -9.39 -11.64 -7.57
CA ASP A 150 -9.23 -10.22 -7.90
C ASP A 150 -10.52 -9.58 -8.44
N GLN A 151 -11.62 -10.32 -8.54
CA GLN A 151 -12.83 -9.84 -9.17
C GLN A 151 -13.42 -8.64 -8.40
N LEU A 152 -13.77 -7.60 -9.15
CA LEU A 152 -14.48 -6.45 -8.63
C LEU A 152 -15.97 -6.80 -8.51
N ASP A 153 -16.37 -7.27 -7.32
CA ASP A 153 -17.76 -7.67 -7.05
C ASP A 153 -18.68 -6.49 -6.69
N ASP A 154 -18.11 -5.40 -6.19
CA ASP A 154 -18.82 -4.20 -5.70
C ASP A 154 -18.01 -2.94 -6.02
N ASP A 155 -18.52 -2.11 -6.93
CA ASP A 155 -17.88 -0.86 -7.34
C ASP A 155 -17.66 0.10 -6.15
N THR A 156 -18.51 0.04 -5.13
CA THR A 156 -18.36 0.90 -3.94
C THR A 156 -17.17 0.54 -3.07
N ALA A 157 -16.60 -0.66 -3.24
CA ALA A 157 -15.38 -1.07 -2.57
C ALA A 157 -14.13 -0.39 -3.13
N THR A 158 -14.21 0.26 -4.31
CA THR A 158 -13.07 0.93 -4.93
C THR A 158 -12.72 2.27 -4.28
N ASP A 159 -13.70 2.92 -3.64
CA ASP A 159 -13.53 4.21 -2.95
C ASP A 159 -12.83 4.07 -1.58
N ALA A 160 -12.65 2.84 -1.09
CA ALA A 160 -12.17 2.57 0.26
C ALA A 160 -10.64 2.71 0.40
N SER A 161 -10.24 3.39 1.47
CA SER A 161 -8.84 3.59 1.86
C SER A 161 -8.57 2.94 3.23
N PRO A 162 -7.74 1.88 3.32
CA PRO A 162 -7.48 1.21 4.59
C PRO A 162 -6.82 2.10 5.64
N LEU A 163 -7.33 2.04 6.87
CA LEU A 163 -6.76 2.66 8.07
C LEU A 163 -6.40 1.58 9.09
N LEU A 164 -5.10 1.32 9.24
CA LEU A 164 -4.56 0.27 10.10
C LEU A 164 -4.17 0.81 11.47
N VAL A 165 -4.33 -0.03 12.49
CA VAL A 165 -3.75 0.21 13.81
C VAL A 165 -2.44 -0.55 13.92
N VAL A 166 -1.35 0.20 13.98
CA VAL A 166 0.03 -0.33 14.04
C VAL A 166 0.73 0.15 15.30
N PRO A 167 1.78 -0.55 15.77
CA PRO A 167 2.60 -0.01 16.85
C PRO A 167 3.17 1.36 16.48
N PRO A 168 3.04 2.38 17.35
CA PRO A 168 3.64 3.70 17.10
C PRO A 168 5.14 3.60 16.85
N GLY A 169 5.64 4.41 15.93
CA GLY A 169 7.07 4.46 15.61
C GLY A 169 7.33 4.81 14.15
N SER A 170 8.34 4.17 13.57
CA SER A 170 8.76 4.40 12.19
C SER A 170 8.87 3.07 11.45
N PHE A 171 8.59 3.10 10.15
CA PHE A 171 8.62 1.94 9.27
C PHE A 171 9.56 2.20 8.11
N ARG A 172 10.49 1.30 7.83
CA ARG A 172 11.30 1.33 6.63
C ARG A 172 10.55 0.65 5.50
N LEU A 173 10.34 1.36 4.41
CA LEU A 173 9.81 0.79 3.19
C LEU A 173 10.89 -0.04 2.48
N SER A 174 10.51 -1.17 1.93
CA SER A 174 11.27 -1.97 0.98
C SER A 174 10.34 -2.39 -0.15
N VAL A 175 10.78 -2.25 -1.40
CA VAL A 175 9.95 -2.47 -2.58
C VAL A 175 10.49 -3.63 -3.39
N ARG A 176 9.61 -4.56 -3.72
CA ARG A 176 9.84 -5.60 -4.70
C ARG A 176 8.94 -5.30 -5.89
N TRP A 177 9.54 -4.86 -6.99
CA TRP A 177 8.86 -4.74 -8.28
C TRP A 177 8.57 -6.11 -8.87
N ARG A 178 7.94 -6.16 -10.04
CA ARG A 178 7.49 -7.38 -10.71
C ARG A 178 8.47 -8.53 -10.54
N THR A 179 7.97 -9.56 -9.87
CA THR A 179 8.69 -10.79 -9.57
C THR A 179 7.85 -11.97 -9.99
N GLU A 180 8.37 -12.73 -10.94
CA GLU A 180 7.77 -13.97 -11.39
C GLU A 180 7.95 -15.06 -10.33
N LEU A 181 6.87 -15.81 -10.08
CA LEU A 181 6.84 -16.94 -9.17
C LEU A 181 6.84 -18.24 -9.96
N TYR A 182 5.73 -18.97 -9.93
CA TYR A 182 5.52 -20.21 -10.67
C TYR A 182 4.60 -19.97 -11.85
N GLN A 183 4.87 -20.65 -12.98
CA GLN A 183 4.08 -20.50 -14.21
C GLN A 183 4.03 -19.02 -14.64
N ASP A 184 2.82 -18.48 -14.81
CA ASP A 184 2.57 -17.10 -15.21
C ASP A 184 2.22 -16.18 -14.02
N ALA A 185 2.31 -16.68 -12.76
CA ALA A 185 2.01 -15.88 -11.58
C ALA A 185 3.12 -14.88 -11.27
N ALA A 186 2.76 -13.62 -11.06
CA ALA A 186 3.69 -12.56 -10.70
C ALA A 186 3.13 -11.66 -9.59
N PHE A 187 4.03 -10.98 -8.88
CA PHE A 187 3.64 -10.01 -7.87
C PHE A 187 4.57 -8.78 -7.82
N ALA A 188 4.06 -7.71 -7.24
CA ALA A 188 4.84 -6.61 -6.67
C ALA A 188 4.47 -6.44 -5.19
N ARG A 189 5.40 -5.97 -4.37
CA ARG A 189 5.22 -5.83 -2.91
C ARG A 189 5.89 -4.58 -2.35
N TRP A 190 5.15 -3.87 -1.51
CA TRP A 190 5.64 -2.78 -0.67
C TRP A 190 5.61 -3.25 0.78
N LEU A 191 6.78 -3.44 1.38
CA LEU A 191 6.96 -3.96 2.72
C LEU A 191 7.41 -2.86 3.68
N PHE A 192 6.59 -2.57 4.68
CA PHE A 192 6.83 -1.61 5.75
C PHE A 192 7.29 -2.37 7.00
N THR A 193 8.59 -2.39 7.25
CA THR A 193 9.18 -3.08 8.42
C THR A 193 9.47 -2.08 9.52
N ARG A 194 9.10 -2.39 10.77
CA ARG A 194 9.38 -1.50 11.91
C ARG A 194 10.88 -1.23 12.05
N THR A 195 11.24 0.03 12.23
CA THR A 195 12.58 0.42 12.68
C THR A 195 12.55 0.55 14.19
N GLY A 196 13.50 -0.09 14.87
CA GLY A 196 13.62 -0.05 16.34
C GLY A 196 13.95 1.32 16.91
#